data_AF-A0A060THF2-F1
#
_entry.id   AF-A0A060THF2-F1
#
_cell.length_a   1.000
_cell.length_b   1.000
_cell.length_c   1.000
_cell.angle_alpha   90.00
_cell.angle_beta   90.00
_cell.angle_gamma   90.00
#
_symmetry.space_group_name_H-M   'P 1'
#
loop_
_entity.id
_entity.type
_entity.pdbx_description
1 polymer ?
#
loop_
_entity_poly.entity_id
_entity_poly.type
_entity_poly.pdbx_seq_one_letter_code
_entity_poly.pdbx_strand_id
1 'polypeptide(L)'
;MVARAKEPTATRGPKRAGATPDVQPQQGPTNAQLDPNGPEADQPGDPLDFDTLPLSALRKYRTAHRLQVPSALSWPGYMVHGGIGKKTSSYKASTRVPKEELAAAVKKHFLNHNVRESDAIVDFIYSIKKQDEEFKLQFNP
;
A
#
# COMPACT_ATOMS: atom_id res chain seq x y z
N MET A 1 -27.18 -23.35 40.17
CA MET A 1 -28.55 -23.21 39.63
C MET A 1 -28.56 -21.94 38.77
N VAL A 2 -28.07 -21.95 37.53
CA VAL A 2 -28.68 -22.48 36.30
C VAL A 2 -30.09 -21.93 36.05
N ALA A 3 -30.18 -20.88 35.22
CA ALA A 3 -31.37 -20.58 34.43
C ALA A 3 -30.96 -19.82 33.16
N ARG A 4 -30.37 -20.58 32.23
CA ARG A 4 -30.19 -20.22 30.82
C ARG A 4 -31.51 -20.54 30.12
N ALA A 5 -32.30 -19.51 29.81
CA ALA A 5 -33.48 -19.66 28.95
C ALA A 5 -33.00 -19.82 27.49
N LYS A 6 -33.59 -20.80 26.82
CA LYS A 6 -33.17 -21.36 25.54
C LYS A 6 -34.40 -21.38 24.62
N GLU A 7 -34.18 -21.00 23.36
CA GLU A 7 -34.93 -21.39 22.13
C GLU A 7 -36.20 -20.58 21.74
N PRO A 8 -36.70 -20.72 20.49
CA PRO A 8 -36.10 -20.22 19.25
C PRO A 8 -37.19 -19.50 18.38
N THR A 9 -37.06 -19.57 17.05
CA THR A 9 -38.07 -19.38 15.98
C THR A 9 -38.24 -18.00 15.33
N ALA A 10 -37.63 -17.93 14.15
CA ALA A 10 -37.95 -17.06 13.03
C ALA A 10 -39.25 -17.47 12.31
N THR A 11 -39.81 -16.50 11.57
CA THR A 11 -40.56 -16.65 10.30
C THR A 11 -42.03 -17.13 10.33
N ARG A 12 -42.94 -16.24 9.89
CA ARG A 12 -44.25 -16.49 9.21
C ARG A 12 -44.63 -15.18 8.49
N GLY A 13 -44.97 -15.07 7.21
CA GLY A 13 -45.19 -15.97 6.06
C GLY A 13 -45.42 -15.08 4.80
N PRO A 14 -46.11 -15.50 3.71
CA PRO A 14 -46.64 -16.82 3.39
C PRO A 14 -46.07 -17.41 2.07
N LYS A 15 -46.07 -18.74 1.98
CA LYS A 15 -45.79 -19.50 0.77
C LYS A 15 -47.06 -19.66 -0.06
N ARG A 16 -47.03 -19.23 -1.33
CA ARG A 16 -47.96 -19.71 -2.37
C ARG A 16 -47.49 -21.10 -2.80
N ALA A 17 -48.35 -22.10 -2.63
CA ALA A 17 -48.25 -23.41 -3.25
C ALA A 17 -49.09 -23.42 -4.53
N GLY A 18 -48.60 -24.09 -5.57
CA GLY A 18 -49.30 -24.27 -6.84
C GLY A 18 -48.34 -24.74 -7.92
N ALA A 19 -48.14 -26.05 -7.98
CA ALA A 19 -47.24 -26.75 -8.88
C ALA A 19 -47.81 -26.92 -10.30
N THR A 20 -46.92 -27.09 -11.29
CA THR A 20 -47.01 -28.02 -12.43
C THR A 20 -45.64 -28.04 -13.16
N PRO A 21 -45.30 -29.10 -13.92
CA PRO A 21 -44.06 -29.87 -13.71
C PRO A 21 -43.12 -29.96 -14.94
N ASP A 22 -42.05 -30.74 -14.74
CA ASP A 22 -41.19 -31.43 -15.73
C ASP A 22 -40.06 -30.64 -16.41
N VAL A 23 -38.79 -30.99 -16.10
CA VAL A 23 -37.80 -31.63 -17.01
C VAL A 23 -36.55 -32.06 -16.19
N GLN A 24 -36.08 -33.28 -16.46
CA GLN A 24 -34.93 -34.03 -15.91
C GLN A 24 -33.52 -33.44 -16.27
N PRO A 25 -32.40 -33.99 -15.75
CA PRO A 25 -31.22 -33.22 -15.32
C PRO A 25 -30.01 -33.19 -16.29
N GLN A 26 -29.07 -32.28 -15.97
CA GLN A 26 -27.60 -32.41 -16.02
C GLN A 26 -26.79 -31.71 -17.16
N GLN A 27 -25.77 -30.95 -16.69
CA GLN A 27 -24.45 -30.59 -17.29
C GLN A 27 -24.34 -29.31 -18.15
N GLY A 28 -23.41 -28.41 -17.75
CA GLY A 28 -23.04 -27.14 -18.44
C GLY A 28 -22.29 -27.36 -19.78
N PRO A 29 -21.71 -26.34 -20.46
CA PRO A 29 -21.02 -25.15 -19.92
C PRO A 29 -21.19 -23.83 -20.74
N THR A 30 -20.45 -22.78 -20.34
CA THR A 30 -19.97 -21.61 -21.13
C THR A 30 -20.88 -20.42 -21.48
N ASN A 31 -20.25 -19.23 -21.32
CA ASN A 31 -20.50 -17.94 -21.99
C ASN A 31 -21.67 -17.08 -21.50
N ALA A 32 -21.44 -16.42 -20.36
CA ALA A 32 -22.07 -15.14 -20.09
C ALA A 32 -21.33 -14.05 -20.89
N GLN A 33 -21.98 -13.69 -22.00
CA GLN A 33 -21.85 -12.52 -22.84
C GLN A 33 -21.07 -11.34 -22.21
N LEU A 34 -19.96 -10.99 -22.86
CA LEU A 34 -19.19 -9.77 -22.64
C LEU A 34 -19.92 -8.60 -23.32
N ASP A 35 -20.34 -7.59 -22.55
CA ASP A 35 -20.69 -6.28 -23.09
C ASP A 35 -19.40 -5.58 -23.57
N PRO A 36 -19.28 -5.20 -24.87
CA PRO A 36 -18.00 -4.73 -25.43
C PRO A 36 -17.77 -3.22 -25.28
N ASN A 37 -18.45 -2.53 -24.37
CA ASN A 37 -18.24 -1.09 -24.18
C ASN A 37 -18.54 -0.62 -22.75
N GLY A 38 -17.98 -1.32 -21.76
CA GLY A 38 -17.64 -0.65 -20.50
C GLY A 38 -16.50 0.33 -20.79
N PRO A 39 -16.35 1.45 -20.06
CA PRO A 39 -15.12 2.22 -20.19
C PRO A 39 -13.99 1.25 -19.81
N GLU A 40 -13.24 0.78 -20.79
CA GLU A 40 -11.84 0.49 -20.63
C GLU A 40 -11.24 1.80 -20.11
N ALA A 41 -11.39 2.03 -18.81
CA ALA A 41 -10.36 2.66 -18.05
C ALA A 41 -9.17 1.76 -18.31
N ASP A 42 -8.40 2.07 -19.36
CA ASP A 42 -6.95 2.06 -19.31
C ASP A 42 -6.66 2.47 -17.87
N GLN A 43 -6.43 1.50 -16.99
CA GLN A 43 -5.92 1.78 -15.67
C GLN A 43 -4.50 2.21 -16.04
N PRO A 44 -4.18 3.52 -16.05
CA PRO A 44 -2.80 3.89 -16.27
C PRO A 44 -2.06 3.20 -15.14
N GLY A 45 -1.27 2.17 -15.47
CA GLY A 45 -0.48 1.48 -14.48
C GLY A 45 0.22 2.54 -13.64
N ASP A 46 0.15 2.41 -12.31
CA ASP A 46 0.56 3.44 -11.35
C ASP A 46 1.78 4.20 -11.91
N PRO A 47 1.69 5.50 -12.22
CA PRO A 47 2.74 6.22 -12.95
C PRO A 47 4.06 6.32 -12.18
N LEU A 48 4.11 5.76 -10.97
CA LEU A 48 5.25 5.79 -10.08
C LEU A 48 5.52 4.38 -9.51
N ASP A 49 6.52 3.71 -10.08
CA ASP A 49 7.01 2.43 -9.57
C ASP A 49 8.07 2.64 -8.46
N PHE A 50 7.64 2.47 -7.21
CA PHE A 50 8.49 2.65 -6.02
C PHE A 50 9.61 1.60 -5.88
N ASP A 51 9.53 0.48 -6.60
CA ASP A 51 10.56 -0.55 -6.55
C ASP A 51 11.77 -0.20 -7.43
N THR A 52 11.53 0.51 -8.53
CA THR A 52 12.60 1.03 -9.41
C THR A 52 13.36 2.19 -8.77
N LEU A 53 12.73 2.93 -7.84
CA LEU A 53 13.36 4.08 -7.21
C LEU A 53 14.64 3.69 -6.44
N PRO A 54 15.67 4.56 -6.44
CA PRO A 54 16.91 4.27 -5.73
C PRO A 54 16.70 4.32 -4.22
N LEU A 55 17.46 3.48 -3.51
CA LEU A 55 17.42 3.37 -2.04
C LEU A 55 17.64 4.71 -1.33
N SER A 56 18.46 5.59 -1.91
CA SER A 56 18.73 6.94 -1.41
C SER A 56 17.48 7.82 -1.44
N ALA A 57 16.67 7.73 -2.50
CA ALA A 57 15.42 8.47 -2.62
C ALA A 57 14.38 7.99 -1.58
N LEU A 58 14.21 6.67 -1.43
CA LEU A 58 13.30 6.11 -0.41
C LEU A 58 13.69 6.54 1.01
N ARG A 59 15.00 6.57 1.30
CA ARG A 59 15.51 7.04 2.59
C ARG A 59 15.28 8.52 2.81
N LYS A 60 15.54 9.35 1.79
CA LYS A 60 15.28 10.80 1.82
C LYS A 60 13.80 11.08 2.06
N TYR A 61 12.92 10.38 1.35
CA TYR A 61 11.47 10.50 1.53
C TYR A 61 11.06 10.21 2.97
N ARG A 62 11.53 9.09 3.52
CA ARG A 62 11.29 8.72 4.92
C ARG A 62 11.73 9.79 5.91
N THR A 63 12.91 10.40 5.70
CA THR A 63 13.41 11.46 6.59
C THR A 63 12.65 12.78 6.44
N ALA A 64 12.25 13.14 5.21
CA ALA A 64 11.51 14.37 4.94
C ALA A 64 10.11 14.32 5.55
N HIS A 65 9.40 13.20 5.39
CA HIS A 65 8.04 13.02 5.90
C HIS A 65 7.98 12.36 7.28
N ARG A 66 9.12 12.11 7.93
CA ARG A 66 9.24 11.48 9.27
C ARG A 66 8.39 10.22 9.43
N LEU A 67 8.41 9.34 8.43
CA LEU A 67 7.65 8.09 8.47
C LEU A 67 8.13 7.20 9.63
N GLN A 68 7.17 6.67 10.41
CA GLN A 68 7.40 5.73 11.51
C GLN A 68 7.68 4.30 11.01
N VAL A 69 8.56 4.21 10.01
CA VAL A 69 8.95 2.95 9.36
C VAL A 69 10.45 2.79 9.53
N PRO A 70 10.92 1.57 9.87
CA PRO A 70 12.34 1.31 9.96
C PRO A 70 13.09 1.64 8.65
N SER A 71 14.37 2.01 8.77
CA SER A 71 15.17 2.34 7.58
C SER A 71 15.46 1.09 6.79
N ALA A 72 15.57 1.22 5.47
CA ALA A 72 16.08 0.12 4.67
C ALA A 72 17.55 -0.19 5.02
N LEU A 73 17.96 -1.43 4.81
CA LEU A 73 19.34 -1.91 5.00
C LEU A 73 20.30 -1.27 3.99
N SER A 74 21.51 -0.91 4.45
CA SER A 74 22.62 -0.63 3.54
C SER A 74 23.31 -1.94 3.14
N TRP A 75 24.20 -1.89 2.15
CA TRP A 75 25.01 -3.05 1.75
C TRP A 75 25.72 -3.75 2.93
N PRO A 76 26.43 -3.06 3.84
CA PRO A 76 26.94 -3.67 5.07
C PRO A 76 25.86 -4.25 5.98
N GLY A 77 24.68 -3.64 6.01
CA GLY A 77 23.52 -4.15 6.74
C GLY A 77 23.09 -5.53 6.26
N TYR A 78 23.05 -5.76 4.94
CA TYR A 78 22.74 -7.08 4.38
C TYR A 78 23.76 -8.14 4.80
N MET A 79 25.04 -7.77 4.89
CA MET A 79 26.10 -8.67 5.37
C MET A 79 25.87 -9.12 6.82
N VAL A 80 25.46 -8.19 7.70
CA VAL A 80 25.12 -8.49 9.10
C VAL A 80 23.86 -9.36 9.20
N HIS A 81 22.93 -9.25 8.26
CA HIS A 81 21.73 -10.10 8.22
C HIS A 81 22.00 -11.50 7.63
N GLY A 82 23.18 -11.70 7.03
CA GLY A 82 23.68 -12.99 6.58
C GLY A 82 23.98 -13.95 7.74
N GLY A 83 24.26 -15.22 7.42
CA GLY A 83 24.42 -16.29 8.42
C GLY A 83 25.48 -16.03 9.49
N ILE A 84 26.54 -15.27 9.16
CA ILE A 84 27.65 -14.95 10.06
C ILE A 84 27.25 -13.85 11.06
N GLY A 85 26.48 -12.86 10.62
CA GLY A 85 26.15 -11.69 11.44
C GLY A 85 25.03 -11.90 12.45
N LYS A 86 24.19 -12.94 12.31
CA LYS A 86 23.02 -13.21 13.18
C LYS A 86 23.34 -13.32 14.68
N LYS A 87 24.56 -13.73 15.02
CA LYS A 87 25.00 -13.88 16.43
C LYS A 87 25.59 -12.59 17.02
N THR A 88 25.86 -11.59 16.18
CA THR A 88 26.47 -10.33 16.62
C THR A 88 25.47 -9.47 17.37
N SER A 89 25.98 -8.65 18.29
CA SER A 89 25.15 -7.64 18.98
C SER A 89 24.51 -6.67 17.98
N SER A 90 25.23 -6.33 16.90
CA SER A 90 24.75 -5.44 15.84
C SER A 90 23.53 -5.98 15.09
N TYR A 91 23.39 -7.29 14.94
CA TYR A 91 22.18 -7.89 14.38
C TYR A 91 20.98 -7.73 15.32
N LYS A 92 21.18 -7.96 16.62
CA LYS A 92 20.12 -7.81 17.64
C LYS A 92 19.66 -6.36 17.80
N ALA A 93 20.58 -5.40 17.64
CA ALA A 93 20.29 -3.98 17.68
C ALA A 93 19.76 -3.43 16.33
N SER A 94 19.77 -4.23 15.26
CA SER A 94 19.29 -3.78 13.96
C SER A 94 17.77 -3.81 13.92
N THR A 95 17.17 -2.63 13.79
CA THR A 95 15.74 -2.45 13.53
C THR A 95 15.45 -2.24 12.03
N ARG A 96 16.42 -2.45 11.14
CA ARG A 96 16.32 -2.10 9.71
C ARG A 96 15.63 -3.19 8.89
N VAL A 97 14.98 -2.79 7.79
CA VAL A 97 14.16 -3.64 6.91
C VAL A 97 14.74 -3.76 5.49
N PRO A 98 14.32 -4.76 4.69
CA PRO A 98 14.68 -4.83 3.27
C PRO A 98 14.11 -3.64 2.47
N LYS A 99 14.66 -3.43 1.26
CA LYS A 99 14.24 -2.33 0.37
C LYS A 99 12.75 -2.41 0.01
N GLU A 100 12.27 -3.61 -0.32
CA GLU A 100 10.89 -3.87 -0.77
C GLU A 100 9.86 -3.45 0.28
N GLU A 101 10.11 -3.77 1.55
CA GLU A 101 9.22 -3.39 2.64
C GLU A 101 9.17 -1.88 2.84
N LEU A 102 10.31 -1.19 2.71
CA LEU A 102 10.34 0.26 2.73
C LEU A 102 9.59 0.86 1.52
N ALA A 103 9.75 0.27 0.33
CA ALA A 103 9.07 0.72 -0.88
C ALA A 103 7.55 0.62 -0.75
N ALA A 104 7.04 -0.52 -0.26
CA ALA A 104 5.61 -0.73 -0.02
C ALA A 104 5.05 0.25 1.03
N ALA A 105 5.79 0.50 2.11
CA ALA A 105 5.37 1.45 3.13
C ALA A 105 5.36 2.90 2.63
N VAL A 106 6.35 3.27 1.81
CA VAL A 106 6.41 4.58 1.13
C VAL A 106 5.27 4.72 0.14
N LYS A 107 4.98 3.70 -0.68
CA LYS A 107 3.84 3.68 -1.61
C LYS A 107 2.53 3.95 -0.89
N LYS A 108 2.28 3.21 0.21
CA LYS A 108 1.08 3.40 1.04
C LYS A 108 0.99 4.81 1.61
N HIS A 109 2.10 5.35 2.12
CA HIS A 109 2.13 6.71 2.65
C HIS A 109 1.85 7.74 1.56
N PHE A 110 2.48 7.61 0.40
CA PHE A 110 2.32 8.53 -0.73
C PHE A 110 0.87 8.58 -1.23
N LEU A 111 0.22 7.42 -1.38
CA LEU A 111 -1.18 7.34 -1.80
C LEU A 111 -2.15 7.99 -0.80
N ASN A 112 -1.81 7.95 0.50
CA ASN A 112 -2.61 8.55 1.56
C ASN A 112 -2.23 10.01 1.86
N HIS A 113 -1.18 10.54 1.22
CA HIS A 113 -0.66 11.86 1.51
C HIS A 113 -1.46 12.92 0.73
N ASN A 114 -2.28 13.69 1.44
CA ASN A 114 -3.14 14.70 0.81
C ASN A 114 -2.40 16.04 0.65
N VAL A 115 -2.26 16.52 -0.58
CA VAL A 115 -1.56 17.77 -0.92
C VAL A 115 -2.53 18.72 -1.62
N ARG A 116 -2.47 20.01 -1.28
CA ARG A 116 -3.21 21.05 -2.00
C ARG A 116 -2.45 21.40 -3.27
N GLU A 117 -3.11 21.30 -4.41
CA GLU A 117 -2.50 21.58 -5.72
C GLU A 117 -1.91 23.00 -5.81
N SER A 118 -2.61 23.99 -5.24
CA SER A 118 -2.12 25.37 -5.17
C SER A 118 -0.73 25.48 -4.56
N ASP A 119 -0.50 24.78 -3.46
CA ASP A 119 0.73 24.88 -2.67
C ASP A 119 1.86 24.14 -3.39
N ALA A 120 1.55 22.97 -3.98
CA ALA A 120 2.51 22.20 -4.77
C ALA A 120 3.02 22.95 -6.01
N ILE A 121 2.15 23.66 -6.72
CA ILE A 121 2.53 24.45 -7.90
C ILE A 121 3.42 25.63 -7.50
N VAL A 122 3.06 26.34 -6.43
CA VAL A 122 3.84 27.49 -5.94
C VAL A 122 5.23 27.03 -5.49
N ASP A 123 5.32 25.96 -4.69
CA ASP A 123 6.58 25.38 -4.23
C ASP A 123 7.45 24.91 -5.41
N PHE A 124 6.84 24.28 -6.42
CA PHE A 124 7.55 23.85 -7.62
C PHE A 124 8.13 25.04 -8.41
N ILE A 125 7.31 26.04 -8.73
CA ILE A 125 7.76 27.24 -9.46
C ILE A 125 8.85 27.97 -8.67
N TYR A 126 8.68 28.08 -7.35
CA TYR A 126 9.68 28.69 -6.48
C TYR A 126 10.99 27.90 -6.49
N SER A 127 10.90 26.58 -6.34
CA SER A 127 12.07 25.70 -6.34
C SER A 127 12.88 25.80 -7.63
N ILE A 128 12.23 25.92 -8.79
CA ILE A 128 12.89 26.07 -10.10
C ILE A 128 13.55 27.44 -10.25
N LYS A 129 12.85 28.51 -9.86
CA LYS A 129 13.35 29.87 -10.03
C LYS A 129 14.50 30.22 -9.09
N LYS A 130 14.63 29.51 -7.97
CA LYS A 130 15.61 29.76 -6.90
C LYS A 130 16.72 28.70 -6.79
N GLN A 131 16.88 27.80 -7.78
CA GLN A 131 17.89 26.73 -7.72
C GLN A 131 19.31 27.25 -7.53
N ASP A 132 19.61 28.43 -8.10
CA ASP A 132 20.94 29.06 -8.04
C ASP A 132 21.13 29.96 -6.81
N GLU A 133 20.05 30.29 -6.08
CA GLU A 133 20.12 30.99 -4.80
C GLU A 133 20.24 29.98 -3.66
N GLU A 134 21.35 29.23 -3.68
CA GLU A 134 21.63 28.26 -2.62
C GLU A 134 21.76 29.00 -1.28
N PHE A 135 21.02 28.52 -0.27
CA PHE A 135 21.03 29.08 1.08
C PHE A 135 22.45 28.96 1.63
N LYS A 136 23.24 30.02 1.56
CA LYS A 136 24.55 30.10 2.22
C LYS A 136 24.28 30.06 3.72
N LEU A 137 24.38 28.88 4.31
CA LEU A 137 24.31 28.69 5.75
C LEU A 137 25.53 29.40 6.35
N GLN A 138 25.34 30.66 6.75
CA GLN A 138 26.38 31.43 7.41
C GLN A 138 26.51 30.89 8.84
N PHE A 139 27.57 30.13 9.09
CA PHE A 139 28.01 29.86 10.44
C PHE A 139 28.63 31.15 10.98
N ASN A 140 27.87 31.90 11.77
CA ASN A 140 28.43 32.99 12.57
C ASN A 140 29.46 32.36 13.54
N PRO A 141 30.67 32.91 13.68
CA PRO A 141 31.77 32.27 14.42
C PRO A 141 31.46 32.06 15.90
#